data_AF-A0A2K2B3C8-F1
#
_entry.id   AF-A0A2K2B3C8-F1
#
_cell.length_a   1.000
_cell.length_b   1.000
_cell.length_c   1.000
_cell.angle_alpha   90.00
_cell.angle_beta   90.00
_cell.angle_gamma   90.00
#
_symmetry.space_group_name_H-M   'P 1'
#
loop_
_entity.id
_entity.type
_entity.pdbx_description
1 polymer ?
#
loop_
_entity_poly.entity_id
_entity_poly.type
_entity_poly.pdbx_seq_one_letter_code
_entity_poly.pdbx_strand_id
1 'polypeptide(L)'
;MFFFLVGLMKIGAYKYVSELWRKKQSDVMRFLQRVRCWEYRQHPSIVRVTHPTRPDKARRLGYKAKQGYVVYRVRVRRGGRKRPVPKGIVYGKPTNQGVTQLKFQRSKRSVAEERAGRKLGGLRVLNSYWINEDSTYKYFEVILVDVAHNAIRNDPRINWLCNPVHKHRELRGLTSAGKKYRGLRGRGHLHHKARPSRRANWKRNNTLSLRRYR
;
A
#
# COMPACT_ATOMS: atom_id res chain seq x y z
N MET A 1 4.34 2.48 50.48
CA MET A 1 2.92 2.65 50.10
C MET A 1 2.81 3.76 49.05
N PHE A 2 3.32 3.51 47.83
CA PHE A 2 3.12 4.42 46.69
C PHE A 2 1.96 3.87 45.87
N PHE A 3 0.75 4.21 46.29
CA PHE A 3 -0.43 4.06 45.45
C PHE A 3 -0.21 4.98 44.25
N PHE A 4 0.30 4.41 43.15
CA PHE A 4 0.32 5.07 41.86
C PHE A 4 -1.12 5.43 41.54
N LEU A 5 -1.40 6.73 41.62
CA LEU A 5 -2.61 7.36 41.12
C LEU A 5 -2.59 7.18 39.60
N VAL A 6 -2.93 5.98 39.12
CA VAL A 6 -3.28 5.74 37.71
C VAL A 6 -4.60 6.46 37.52
N GLY A 7 -4.53 7.76 37.28
CA GLY A 7 -5.62 8.51 36.71
C GLY A 7 -6.13 7.69 35.54
N LEU A 8 -7.42 7.34 35.59
CA LEU A 8 -8.18 6.74 34.49
C LEU A 8 -8.07 7.68 33.29
N MET A 9 -6.95 7.62 32.56
CA MET A 9 -6.84 8.24 31.25
C MET A 9 -7.99 7.65 30.45
N LYS A 10 -9.01 8.45 30.14
CA LYS A 10 -10.12 8.01 29.28
C LYS A 10 -9.54 7.66 27.92
N ILE A 11 -9.19 6.39 27.74
CA ILE A 11 -8.62 5.88 26.50
C ILE A 11 -9.72 5.99 25.43
N GLY A 12 -9.43 6.66 24.32
CA GLY A 12 -10.41 6.81 23.24
C GLY A 12 -10.73 5.48 22.54
N ALA A 13 -11.97 5.29 22.08
CA ALA A 13 -12.46 4.05 21.45
C ALA A 13 -11.52 3.48 20.36
N TYR A 14 -10.91 4.34 19.54
CA TYR A 14 -9.97 3.91 18.49
C TYR A 14 -8.73 3.18 19.00
N LYS A 15 -8.29 3.48 20.23
CA LYS A 15 -7.15 2.80 20.85
C LYS A 15 -7.50 1.35 21.19
N TYR A 16 -8.68 1.09 21.77
CA TYR A 16 -9.17 -0.28 22.01
C TYR A 16 -9.28 -1.08 20.71
N VAL A 17 -9.88 -0.50 19.66
CA VAL A 17 -9.96 -1.13 18.34
C VAL A 17 -8.56 -1.44 17.80
N SER A 18 -7.61 -0.51 17.95
CA SER A 18 -6.23 -0.72 17.51
C SER A 18 -5.53 -1.84 18.28
N GLU A 19 -5.79 -2.02 19.58
CA GLU A 19 -5.23 -3.12 20.39
C GLU A 19 -5.86 -4.47 20.02
N LEU A 20 -7.17 -4.51 19.80
CA LEU A 20 -7.88 -5.70 19.34
C LEU A 20 -7.33 -6.18 17.98
N TRP A 21 -7.05 -5.26 17.05
CA TRP A 21 -6.39 -5.59 15.76
C TRP A 21 -4.91 -5.94 15.88
N ARG A 22 -4.24 -5.69 17.02
CA ARG A 22 -2.86 -6.18 17.26
C ARG A 22 -2.89 -7.67 17.60
N LYS A 23 -3.84 -8.11 18.43
CA LYS A 23 -4.04 -9.52 18.81
C LYS A 23 -4.87 -10.32 17.79
N LYS A 24 -4.41 -10.42 16.53
CA LYS A 24 -5.18 -11.06 15.44
C LYS A 24 -5.42 -12.57 15.60
N GLN A 25 -4.62 -13.23 16.45
CA GLN A 25 -4.73 -14.67 16.70
C GLN A 25 -5.71 -15.02 17.81
N SER A 26 -6.29 -14.05 18.53
CA SER A 26 -7.36 -14.33 19.49
C SER A 26 -8.57 -14.95 18.77
N ASP A 27 -9.33 -15.78 19.47
CA ASP A 27 -10.45 -16.52 18.88
C ASP A 27 -11.51 -15.61 18.30
N VAL A 28 -11.83 -14.51 18.99
CA VAL A 28 -12.74 -13.46 18.51
C VAL A 28 -12.27 -12.91 17.16
N MET A 29 -10.98 -12.57 17.03
CA MET A 29 -10.45 -11.99 15.79
C MET A 29 -10.31 -13.02 14.67
N ARG A 30 -9.99 -14.26 15.00
CA ARG A 30 -9.93 -15.36 14.02
C ARG A 30 -11.31 -15.69 13.47
N PHE A 31 -12.31 -15.78 14.34
CA PHE A 31 -13.70 -15.99 13.97
C PHE A 31 -14.19 -14.88 13.03
N LEU A 32 -14.04 -13.62 13.43
CA LEU A 32 -14.46 -12.47 12.63
C LEU A 32 -13.74 -12.40 11.27
N GLN A 33 -12.43 -12.70 11.24
CA GLN A 33 -11.67 -12.75 9.98
C GLN A 33 -12.11 -13.91 9.10
N ARG A 34 -12.46 -15.08 9.64
CA ARG A 34 -12.95 -16.22 8.85
C ARG A 34 -14.27 -15.89 8.14
N VAL A 35 -15.24 -15.35 8.88
CA VAL A 35 -16.56 -14.95 8.33
C VAL A 35 -16.37 -13.89 7.23
N ARG A 36 -15.60 -12.84 7.50
CA ARG A 36 -15.27 -11.82 6.49
C ARG A 36 -14.57 -12.41 5.27
N CYS A 37 -13.63 -13.33 5.47
CA CYS A 37 -12.89 -13.91 4.35
C CYS A 37 -13.78 -14.79 3.46
N TRP A 38 -14.79 -15.44 4.04
CA TRP A 38 -15.82 -16.15 3.27
C TRP A 38 -16.63 -15.18 2.42
N GLU A 39 -17.14 -14.08 2.99
CA GLU A 39 -17.86 -13.02 2.25
C GLU A 39 -16.99 -12.46 1.10
N TYR A 40 -15.72 -12.16 1.38
CA TYR A 40 -14.81 -11.51 0.42
C TYR A 40 -14.47 -12.40 -0.78
N ARG A 41 -14.62 -13.73 -0.64
CA ARG A 41 -14.42 -14.68 -1.74
C ARG A 41 -15.55 -14.60 -2.77
N GLN A 42 -16.78 -14.33 -2.31
CA GLN A 42 -17.96 -14.23 -3.17
C GLN A 42 -17.97 -12.93 -3.98
N HIS A 43 -17.35 -11.87 -3.46
CA HIS A 43 -17.29 -10.59 -4.16
C HIS A 43 -16.29 -10.56 -5.34
N PRO A 44 -16.49 -9.65 -6.31
CA PRO A 44 -15.54 -9.40 -7.39
C PRO A 44 -14.16 -8.96 -6.89
N SER A 45 -13.16 -9.05 -7.76
CA SER A 45 -11.76 -8.74 -7.39
C SER A 45 -11.51 -7.32 -6.89
N ILE A 46 -12.33 -6.36 -7.33
CA ILE A 46 -12.32 -4.95 -6.92
C ILE A 46 -13.77 -4.54 -6.67
N VAL A 47 -14.11 -4.26 -5.41
CA VAL A 47 -15.47 -3.89 -4.96
C VAL A 47 -15.43 -2.60 -4.15
N ARG A 48 -16.42 -1.74 -4.33
CA ARG A 48 -16.58 -0.51 -3.53
C ARG A 48 -17.17 -0.90 -2.17
N VAL A 49 -16.62 -0.34 -1.09
CA VAL A 49 -17.16 -0.49 0.26
C VAL A 49 -17.76 0.83 0.70
N THR A 50 -18.91 0.79 1.34
CA THR A 50 -19.61 2.00 1.84
C THR A 50 -18.84 2.65 2.98
N HIS A 51 -18.36 1.84 3.93
CA HIS A 51 -17.59 2.28 5.09
C HIS A 51 -16.31 1.43 5.24
N PRO A 52 -15.19 2.02 5.70
CA PRO A 52 -13.97 1.24 5.90
C PRO A 52 -14.18 0.16 6.96
N THR A 53 -13.76 -1.07 6.65
CA THR A 53 -13.83 -2.20 7.62
C THR A 53 -13.02 -1.92 8.88
N ARG A 54 -11.99 -1.08 8.76
CA ARG A 54 -11.09 -0.65 9.84
C ARG A 54 -11.05 0.87 9.97
N PRO A 55 -12.01 1.49 10.66
CA PRO A 55 -12.05 2.95 10.80
C PRO A 55 -10.83 3.49 11.54
N ASP A 56 -10.30 2.76 12.53
CA ASP A 56 -9.06 3.10 13.26
C ASP A 56 -7.87 3.29 12.33
N LYS A 57 -7.70 2.33 11.41
CA LYS A 57 -6.55 2.27 10.52
C LYS A 57 -6.70 3.22 9.34
N ALA A 58 -7.91 3.32 8.79
CA ALA A 58 -8.22 4.24 7.71
C ALA A 58 -7.97 5.69 8.15
N ARG A 59 -8.44 6.07 9.35
CA ARG A 59 -8.28 7.42 9.90
C ARG A 59 -6.81 7.80 10.11
N ARG A 60 -5.99 6.85 10.60
CA ARG A 60 -4.53 7.04 10.73
C ARG A 60 -3.82 7.24 9.38
N LEU A 61 -4.39 6.74 8.30
CA LEU A 61 -3.82 6.82 6.96
C LEU A 61 -4.36 8.01 6.15
N GLY A 62 -5.23 8.83 6.75
CA GLY A 62 -5.73 10.07 6.15
C GLY A 62 -7.17 9.99 5.63
N TYR A 63 -7.91 8.90 5.88
CA TYR A 63 -9.34 8.85 5.60
C TYR A 63 -10.11 9.80 6.52
N LYS A 64 -11.08 10.51 5.94
CA LYS A 64 -12.07 11.32 6.66
C LYS A 64 -13.45 10.93 6.13
N ALA A 65 -14.42 10.80 7.03
CA ALA A 65 -15.81 10.53 6.67
C ALA A 65 -16.47 11.82 6.21
N LYS A 66 -16.18 12.21 4.97
CA LYS A 66 -16.81 13.33 4.27
C LYS A 66 -16.90 12.98 2.79
N GLN A 67 -17.72 13.70 2.04
CA GLN A 67 -17.89 13.45 0.62
C GLN A 67 -16.57 13.62 -0.15
N GLY A 68 -16.38 12.81 -1.20
CA GLY A 68 -15.16 12.75 -2.00
C GLY A 68 -14.11 11.74 -1.53
N TYR A 69 -14.24 11.14 -0.35
CA TYR A 69 -13.45 9.95 0.03
C TYR A 69 -14.19 8.67 -0.37
N VAL A 70 -13.48 7.73 -0.98
CA VAL A 70 -14.03 6.43 -1.37
C VAL A 70 -13.08 5.32 -0.95
N VAL A 71 -13.63 4.19 -0.54
CA VAL A 71 -12.86 3.02 -0.13
C VAL A 71 -13.19 1.84 -1.03
N TYR A 72 -12.16 1.21 -1.59
CA TYR A 72 -12.30 0.02 -2.42
C TYR A 72 -11.54 -1.15 -1.82
N ARG A 73 -12.19 -2.31 -1.76
CA ARG A 73 -11.57 -3.57 -1.38
C ARG A 73 -11.01 -4.24 -2.63
N VAL A 74 -9.75 -4.66 -2.56
CA VAL A 74 -9.01 -5.28 -3.67
C VAL A 74 -8.37 -6.57 -3.20
N ARG A 75 -8.60 -7.65 -3.94
CA ARG A 75 -7.91 -8.93 -3.72
C ARG A 75 -6.69 -9.08 -4.63
N VAL A 76 -5.61 -9.63 -4.07
CA VAL A 76 -4.36 -9.92 -4.80
C VAL A 76 -3.92 -11.34 -4.49
N ARG A 77 -3.66 -12.14 -5.53
CA ARG A 77 -3.21 -13.53 -5.39
C ARG A 77 -1.89 -13.61 -4.62
N ARG A 78 -1.80 -14.54 -3.68
CA ARG A 78 -0.61 -14.90 -2.90
C ARG A 78 0.42 -15.61 -3.78
N GLY A 79 1.57 -15.91 -3.20
CA GLY A 79 2.69 -16.57 -3.89
C GLY A 79 3.63 -15.63 -4.65
N GLY A 80 4.66 -16.23 -5.23
CA GLY A 80 5.67 -15.57 -6.06
C GLY A 80 5.15 -15.15 -7.43
N ARG A 81 6.06 -14.92 -8.37
CA ARG A 81 5.73 -14.62 -9.77
C ARG A 81 6.53 -15.57 -10.65
N LYS A 82 5.84 -16.46 -11.37
CA LYS A 82 6.45 -17.24 -12.45
C LYS A 82 6.90 -16.30 -13.57
N ARG A 83 8.08 -16.53 -14.14
CA ARG A 83 8.50 -15.83 -15.37
C ARG A 83 7.53 -16.18 -16.51
N PRO A 84 7.02 -15.21 -17.27
CA PRO A 84 6.16 -15.49 -18.42
C PRO A 84 7.03 -15.97 -19.59
N VAL A 85 7.32 -17.27 -19.64
CA VAL A 85 8.07 -17.91 -20.73
C VAL A 85 7.30 -19.12 -21.25
N PRO A 86 7.19 -19.29 -22.58
CA PRO A 86 6.59 -20.48 -23.18
C PRO A 86 7.32 -21.74 -22.71
N LYS A 87 6.57 -22.75 -22.27
CA LYS A 87 7.09 -24.06 -21.81
C LYS A 87 8.17 -24.02 -20.70
N GLY A 88 8.44 -22.86 -20.10
CA GLY A 88 9.54 -22.73 -19.14
C GLY A 88 10.93 -22.61 -19.77
N ILE A 89 11.02 -22.47 -21.10
CA ILE A 89 12.30 -22.44 -21.82
C ILE A 89 12.88 -21.03 -21.77
N VAL A 90 14.14 -20.91 -21.33
CA VAL A 90 14.89 -19.66 -21.30
C VAL A 90 16.24 -19.89 -21.97
N TYR A 91 16.50 -19.20 -23.07
CA TYR A 91 17.78 -19.25 -23.76
C TYR A 91 18.84 -18.38 -23.07
N GLY A 92 20.11 -18.75 -23.25
CA GLY A 92 21.27 -18.02 -22.74
C GLY A 92 21.87 -18.59 -21.46
N LYS A 93 22.61 -17.75 -20.74
CA LYS A 93 23.45 -18.15 -19.60
C LYS A 93 22.65 -18.83 -18.47
N PRO A 94 23.19 -19.86 -17.79
CA PRO A 94 22.52 -20.59 -16.70
C PRO A 94 21.93 -19.71 -15.59
N THR A 95 22.59 -18.59 -15.25
CA THR A 95 22.10 -17.62 -14.24
C THR A 95 20.70 -17.08 -14.55
N ASN A 96 20.32 -17.00 -15.83
CA ASN A 96 19.03 -16.46 -16.25
C ASN A 96 17.93 -17.51 -16.38
N GLN A 97 18.24 -18.81 -16.25
CA GLN A 97 17.28 -19.89 -16.54
C GLN A 97 16.22 -20.11 -15.45
N GLY A 98 16.28 -19.40 -14.31
CA GLY A 98 15.28 -19.51 -13.24
C GLY A 98 13.88 -19.03 -13.62
N VAL A 99 12.86 -19.89 -13.42
CA VAL A 99 11.45 -19.62 -13.80
C VAL A 99 10.50 -19.48 -12.60
N THR A 100 10.56 -20.40 -11.62
CA THR A 100 9.51 -20.56 -10.58
C THR A 100 9.76 -19.77 -9.30
N GLN A 101 10.99 -19.78 -8.78
CA GLN A 101 11.34 -19.21 -7.47
C GLN A 101 11.55 -17.67 -7.48
N LEU A 102 11.10 -16.99 -8.54
CA LEU A 102 11.23 -15.55 -8.65
C LEU A 102 10.25 -14.81 -7.73
N LYS A 103 10.80 -13.88 -6.95
CA LYS A 103 10.04 -12.99 -6.06
C LYS A 103 9.81 -11.66 -6.74
N PHE A 104 8.58 -11.16 -6.66
CA PHE A 104 8.26 -9.87 -7.26
C PHE A 104 8.84 -8.71 -6.45
N GLN A 105 9.48 -7.74 -7.09
CA GLN A 105 10.12 -6.62 -6.40
C GLN A 105 9.13 -5.74 -5.64
N ARG A 106 7.90 -5.59 -6.14
CA ARG A 106 6.86 -4.77 -5.49
C ARG A 106 6.05 -5.61 -4.51
N SER A 107 5.66 -4.99 -3.40
CA SER A 107 4.79 -5.64 -2.41
C SER A 107 3.37 -5.86 -2.97
N LYS A 108 2.67 -6.91 -2.49
CA LYS A 108 1.27 -7.20 -2.88
C LYS A 108 0.33 -6.02 -2.57
N ARG A 109 0.62 -5.23 -1.54
CA ARG A 109 -0.09 -3.98 -1.23
C ARG A 109 0.07 -2.92 -2.32
N SER A 110 1.27 -2.75 -2.87
CA SER A 110 1.51 -1.87 -4.02
C SER A 110 0.74 -2.37 -5.25
N VAL A 111 0.73 -3.69 -5.48
CA VAL A 111 -0.04 -4.29 -6.58
C VAL A 111 -1.55 -4.05 -6.42
N ALA A 112 -2.08 -4.08 -5.19
CA ALA A 112 -3.48 -3.73 -4.93
C ALA A 112 -3.79 -2.27 -5.26
N GLU A 113 -2.92 -1.34 -4.84
CA GLU A 113 -3.05 0.09 -5.16
C GLU A 113 -3.04 0.33 -6.67
N GLU A 114 -2.14 -0.32 -7.42
CA GLU A 114 -2.07 -0.18 -8.87
C GLU A 114 -3.29 -0.78 -9.58
N ARG A 115 -3.82 -1.93 -9.10
CA ARG A 115 -5.05 -2.52 -9.65
C ARG A 115 -6.25 -1.58 -9.47
N ALA A 116 -6.37 -0.96 -8.30
CA ALA A 116 -7.42 0.04 -8.05
C ALA A 116 -7.22 1.28 -8.92
N GLY A 117 -6.02 1.86 -8.96
CA GLY A 117 -5.73 3.07 -9.72
C GLY A 117 -5.91 2.91 -11.23
N ARG A 118 -5.64 1.72 -11.78
CA ARG A 118 -5.92 1.42 -13.20
C ARG A 118 -7.41 1.30 -13.50
N LYS A 119 -8.18 0.65 -12.62
CA LYS A 119 -9.64 0.51 -12.80
C LYS A 119 -10.38 1.83 -12.56
N LEU A 120 -9.86 2.67 -11.67
CA LEU A 120 -10.50 3.90 -11.19
C LEU A 120 -9.66 5.13 -11.59
N GLY A 121 -9.44 5.34 -12.89
CA GLY A 121 -8.51 6.36 -13.39
C GLY A 121 -8.86 7.82 -13.01
N GLY A 122 -10.15 8.12 -12.80
CA GLY A 122 -10.61 9.43 -12.35
C GLY A 122 -10.25 9.75 -10.90
N LEU A 123 -10.05 8.73 -10.06
CA LEU A 123 -9.77 8.90 -8.64
C LEU A 123 -8.25 8.96 -8.37
N ARG A 124 -7.87 9.46 -7.20
CA ARG A 124 -6.48 9.48 -6.74
C ARG A 124 -6.29 8.55 -5.55
N VAL A 125 -5.32 7.65 -5.65
CA VAL A 125 -4.95 6.76 -4.54
C VAL A 125 -4.23 7.57 -3.45
N LEU A 126 -4.81 7.63 -2.27
CA LEU A 126 -4.20 8.25 -1.09
C LEU A 126 -3.26 7.26 -0.40
N ASN A 127 -3.82 6.12 0.05
CA ASN A 127 -3.12 5.08 0.78
C ASN A 127 -3.91 3.77 0.75
N SER A 128 -3.39 2.73 1.41
CA SER A 128 -4.08 1.44 1.54
C SER A 128 -3.78 0.77 2.88
N TYR A 129 -4.50 -0.28 3.24
CA TYR A 129 -4.17 -1.12 4.39
C TYR A 129 -4.64 -2.56 4.20
N TRP A 130 -4.02 -3.46 4.95
CA TRP A 130 -4.38 -4.88 4.98
C TRP A 130 -5.60 -5.08 5.88
N ILE A 131 -6.50 -5.98 5.46
CA ILE A 131 -7.71 -6.34 6.19
C ILE A 131 -7.70 -7.81 6.55
N ASN A 132 -7.41 -8.66 5.57
CA ASN A 132 -7.60 -10.10 5.69
C ASN A 132 -6.72 -10.87 4.69
N GLU A 133 -6.55 -12.16 4.91
CA GLU A 133 -5.90 -13.08 3.99
C GLU A 133 -6.46 -14.50 4.10
N ASP A 134 -6.53 -15.20 2.96
CA ASP A 134 -6.75 -16.64 2.89
C ASP A 134 -5.49 -17.31 2.31
N SER A 135 -5.53 -18.62 2.03
CA SER A 135 -4.43 -19.36 1.42
C SER A 135 -4.02 -18.84 0.03
N THR A 136 -4.97 -18.31 -0.75
CA THR A 136 -4.82 -17.99 -2.18
C THR A 136 -4.68 -16.49 -2.46
N TYR A 137 -5.22 -15.63 -1.61
CA TYR A 137 -5.42 -14.20 -1.78
C TYR A 137 -5.10 -13.41 -0.50
N LYS A 138 -4.68 -12.17 -0.69
CA LYS A 138 -4.61 -11.13 0.34
C LYS A 138 -5.56 -10.00 -0.04
N TYR A 139 -6.27 -9.49 0.96
CA TYR A 139 -7.27 -8.45 0.79
C TYR A 139 -6.76 -7.13 1.38
N PHE A 140 -6.88 -6.07 0.60
CA PHE A 140 -6.51 -4.71 0.99
C PHE A 140 -7.68 -3.76 0.75
N GLU A 141 -7.82 -2.77 1.61
CA GLU A 141 -8.69 -1.61 1.36
C GLU A 141 -7.80 -0.47 0.89
N VAL A 142 -8.12 0.09 -0.27
CA VAL A 142 -7.45 1.23 -0.87
C VAL A 142 -8.34 2.45 -0.64
N ILE A 143 -7.77 3.49 -0.05
CA ILE A 143 -8.41 4.79 0.16
C ILE A 143 -8.14 5.61 -1.11
N LEU A 144 -9.21 5.96 -1.81
CA LEU A 144 -9.19 6.84 -2.96
C LEU A 144 -9.90 8.15 -2.62
N VAL A 145 -9.53 9.18 -3.37
CA VAL A 145 -10.09 10.52 -3.25
C VAL A 145 -10.54 10.97 -4.64
N ASP A 146 -11.75 11.51 -4.71
CA ASP A 146 -12.26 12.21 -5.87
C ASP A 146 -11.75 13.67 -5.87
N VAL A 147 -10.96 14.01 -6.88
CA VAL A 147 -10.36 15.34 -7.02
C VAL A 147 -11.29 16.35 -7.67
N ALA A 148 -12.37 15.90 -8.32
CA ALA A 148 -13.37 16.78 -8.92
C ALA A 148 -14.32 17.35 -7.87
N HIS A 149 -14.45 16.69 -6.71
CA HIS A 149 -15.40 17.09 -5.69
C HIS A 149 -14.95 18.33 -4.89
N ASN A 150 -15.83 19.33 -4.81
CA ASN A 150 -15.60 20.58 -4.05
C ASN A 150 -15.21 20.36 -2.58
N ALA A 151 -15.77 19.35 -1.89
CA ALA A 151 -15.42 19.03 -0.50
C ALA A 151 -13.94 18.63 -0.31
N ILE A 152 -13.28 18.17 -1.38
CA ILE A 152 -11.84 17.85 -1.39
C ILE A 152 -11.03 19.06 -1.85
N ARG A 153 -11.48 19.78 -2.88
CA ARG A 153 -10.79 20.95 -3.42
C ARG A 153 -10.69 22.08 -2.40
N ASN A 154 -11.75 22.30 -1.61
CA ASN A 154 -11.83 23.37 -0.62
C ASN A 154 -11.12 23.03 0.70
N ASP A 155 -10.75 21.76 0.96
CA ASP A 155 -10.07 21.39 2.21
C ASP A 155 -8.55 21.52 2.06
N PRO A 156 -7.91 22.47 2.78
CA PRO A 156 -6.48 22.74 2.67
C PRO A 156 -5.58 21.57 3.11
N ARG A 157 -6.12 20.58 3.84
CA ARG A 157 -5.34 19.43 4.33
C ARG A 157 -5.14 18.36 3.25
N ILE A 158 -6.01 18.30 2.26
CA ILE A 158 -6.00 17.25 1.21
C ILE A 158 -5.94 17.81 -0.21
N ASN A 159 -6.25 19.10 -0.41
CA ASN A 159 -6.25 19.75 -1.72
C ASN A 159 -4.95 19.57 -2.51
N TRP A 160 -3.81 19.38 -1.84
CA TRP A 160 -2.53 19.06 -2.49
C TRP A 160 -2.66 17.88 -3.45
N LEU A 161 -3.51 16.88 -3.16
CA LEU A 161 -3.72 15.71 -4.00
C LEU A 161 -4.42 16.03 -5.34
N CYS A 162 -5.11 17.17 -5.43
CA CYS A 162 -5.79 17.63 -6.64
C CYS A 162 -4.81 18.13 -7.71
N ASN A 163 -3.58 18.53 -7.32
CA ASN A 163 -2.60 19.04 -8.28
C ASN A 163 -2.21 17.97 -9.32
N PRO A 164 -1.98 18.35 -10.59
CA PRO A 164 -1.71 17.41 -11.67
C PRO A 164 -0.45 16.55 -11.45
N VAL A 165 0.53 17.06 -10.70
CA VAL A 165 1.76 16.34 -10.32
C VAL A 165 1.48 15.07 -9.49
N HIS A 166 0.29 14.94 -8.90
CA HIS A 166 -0.15 13.81 -8.09
C HIS A 166 -1.02 12.79 -8.84
N LYS A 167 -1.13 12.89 -10.17
CA LYS A 167 -1.70 11.84 -11.02
C LYS A 167 -0.95 10.52 -10.86
N HIS A 168 -1.68 9.40 -10.77
CA HIS A 168 -1.13 8.03 -10.73
C HIS A 168 0.09 7.82 -9.83
N ARG A 169 0.00 8.27 -8.57
CA ARG A 169 1.08 8.13 -7.56
C ARG A 169 1.38 6.67 -7.25
N GLU A 170 0.38 5.80 -7.33
CA GLU A 170 0.48 4.36 -7.18
C GLU A 170 1.38 3.72 -8.24
N LEU A 171 1.22 4.12 -9.51
CA LEU A 171 2.05 3.60 -10.62
C LEU A 171 3.51 4.06 -10.53
N ARG A 172 3.75 5.27 -9.99
CA ARG A 172 5.09 5.84 -9.77
C ARG A 172 5.74 5.40 -8.45
N GLY A 173 5.05 4.59 -7.64
CA GLY A 173 5.56 4.12 -6.36
C GLY A 173 5.78 5.26 -5.34
N LEU A 174 4.90 6.26 -5.33
CA LEU A 174 4.93 7.39 -4.39
C LEU A 174 4.01 7.20 -3.16
N THR A 175 3.19 6.15 -3.15
CA THR A 175 2.40 5.73 -1.99
C THR A 175 3.29 5.18 -0.88
N SER A 176 2.73 4.98 0.31
CA SER A 176 3.48 4.41 1.45
C SER A 176 4.01 3.00 1.16
N ALA A 177 3.25 2.19 0.41
CA ALA A 177 3.69 0.87 -0.05
C ALA A 177 4.77 0.98 -1.12
N GLY A 178 4.64 1.96 -2.03
CA GLY A 178 5.62 2.26 -3.06
C GLY A 178 6.98 2.67 -2.50
N LYS A 179 6.98 3.64 -1.59
CA LYS A 179 8.19 4.11 -0.89
C LYS A 179 8.89 2.99 -0.11
N LYS A 180 8.14 2.02 0.42
CA LYS A 180 8.71 0.86 1.15
C LYS A 180 9.56 -0.02 0.22
N TYR A 181 9.03 -0.48 -0.92
CA TYR A 181 9.79 -1.37 -1.80
C TYR A 181 10.96 -0.65 -2.48
N ARG A 182 10.86 0.67 -2.67
CA ARG A 182 11.96 1.50 -3.18
C ARG A 182 13.11 1.71 -2.18
N GLY A 183 12.99 1.23 -0.95
CA GLY A 183 13.99 1.43 0.10
C GLY A 183 14.04 2.85 0.66
N LEU A 184 12.98 3.66 0.47
CA LEU A 184 12.95 5.06 0.88
C LEU A 184 12.46 5.29 2.31
N ARG A 185 12.07 4.23 3.02
CA ARG A 185 11.68 4.32 4.44
C ARG A 185 12.87 4.50 5.37
N GLY A 186 14.00 3.85 5.09
CA GLY A 186 15.24 4.06 5.82
C GLY A 186 16.08 5.18 5.22
N ARG A 187 16.96 5.77 6.04
CA ARG A 187 17.92 6.83 5.71
C ARG A 187 19.29 6.43 6.27
N GLY A 188 20.36 7.10 5.84
CA GLY A 188 21.73 6.84 6.29
C GLY A 188 22.52 5.88 5.38
N HIS A 189 23.64 5.39 5.91
CA HIS A 189 24.65 4.63 5.16
C HIS A 189 24.09 3.40 4.42
N LEU A 190 23.18 2.61 5.01
CA LEU A 190 22.55 1.45 4.33
C LEU A 190 21.65 1.83 3.14
N HIS A 191 21.26 3.10 3.03
CA HIS A 191 20.30 3.59 2.04
C HIS A 191 20.88 4.64 1.07
N HIS A 192 22.20 4.85 1.06
CA HIS A 192 22.85 5.87 0.21
C HIS A 192 22.57 5.65 -1.29
N LYS A 193 22.56 4.39 -1.76
CA LYS A 193 22.26 4.03 -3.16
C LYS A 193 20.77 4.14 -3.54
N ALA A 194 19.88 4.40 -2.59
CA ALA A 194 18.43 4.45 -2.85
C ALA A 194 17.94 5.83 -3.32
N ARG A 195 18.71 6.90 -3.08
CA ARG A 195 18.30 8.30 -3.32
C ARG A 195 19.16 8.96 -4.40
N PRO A 196 18.58 9.86 -5.24
CA PRO A 196 17.16 10.25 -5.30
C PRO A 196 16.24 9.15 -5.87
N SER A 197 16.80 8.27 -6.71
CA SER A 197 16.28 6.95 -7.04
C SER A 197 17.45 6.02 -7.34
N ARG A 198 17.28 4.69 -7.22
CA ARG A 198 18.36 3.73 -7.53
C ARG A 198 18.97 3.95 -8.92
N ARG A 199 18.13 4.17 -9.93
CA ARG A 199 18.57 4.35 -11.32
C ARG A 199 19.24 5.71 -11.55
N ALA A 200 18.73 6.77 -10.92
CA ALA A 200 19.36 8.10 -10.99
C ALA A 200 20.71 8.15 -10.26
N ASN A 201 20.84 7.47 -9.11
CA ASN A 201 22.10 7.35 -8.39
C ASN A 201 23.13 6.57 -9.23
N TRP A 202 22.73 5.42 -9.80
CA TRP A 202 23.58 4.66 -10.71
C TRP A 202 24.02 5.50 -11.92
N LYS A 203 23.10 6.22 -12.57
CA LYS A 203 23.43 7.11 -13.70
C LYS A 203 24.49 8.12 -13.29
N ARG A 204 24.31 8.83 -12.16
CA ARG A 204 25.27 9.82 -11.67
C ARG A 204 26.68 9.23 -11.52
N ASN A 205 26.80 8.05 -10.90
CA ASN A 205 28.11 7.47 -10.59
C ASN A 205 28.81 6.88 -11.84
N ASN A 206 28.05 6.53 -12.87
CA ASN A 206 28.58 5.97 -14.12
C ASN A 206 28.64 7.00 -15.25
N THR A 207 28.29 8.25 -14.99
CA THR A 207 28.40 9.32 -15.99
C THR A 207 29.84 9.84 -15.98
N LEU A 208 30.51 9.74 -17.13
CA LEU A 208 31.82 10.34 -17.33
C LEU A 208 31.70 11.87 -17.27
N SER A 209 32.43 12.51 -16.36
CA SER A 209 32.44 13.96 -16.19
C SER A 209 33.64 14.57 -16.92
N LEU A 210 33.42 15.08 -18.13
CA LEU A 210 34.42 15.82 -18.91
C LEU A 210 34.26 17.32 -18.66
N ARG A 211 35.08 17.88 -17.78
CA ARG A 211 35.09 19.33 -17.52
C ARG A 211 35.86 20.05 -18.63
N ARG A 212 35.50 21.31 -18.90
CA ARG A 212 36.16 22.16 -19.91
C ARG A 212 37.66 22.29 -19.64
N TYR A 213 38.02 22.46 -18.38
CA TYR A 213 39.39 22.41 -17.87
C TYR A 213 39.44 21.30 -16.83
N ARG A 214 40.49 20.47 -16.86
CA ARG A 214 40.65 19.32 -15.97
C ARG A 214 40.79 19.78 -14.52
#